data_AF-A0AAE4C0B1-F1
#
_entry.id   AF-A0AAE4C0B1-F1
#
_cell.length_a   1.000
_cell.length_b   1.000
_cell.length_c   1.000
_cell.angle_alpha   90.00
_cell.angle_beta   90.00
_cell.angle_gamma   90.00
#
_symmetry.space_group_name_H-M   'P 1'
#
loop_
_entity.id
_entity.type
_entity.pdbx_description
1 polymer ?
#
loop_
_entity_poly.entity_id
_entity_poly.type
_entity_poly.pdbx_seq_one_letter_code
_entity_poly.pdbx_strand_id
1 'polypeptide(L)'
;MNAGSAQAWRTAAHFTADPLPADWRDRLAHRLGRRPRRVGLWTELAMFGARQCLDVAGEAALPAGARLRVSSLRGAWGATHAGLAQLDAGMLMPFTFMQGQPALMLAEVGRCLEWQGDASFALSRDPQQLLQLSKLGAGSAGLLVGVVEEERNGEKPRSEWWRLVPA
;
A
#
# COMPACT_ATOMS: atom_id res chain seq x y z
N MET A 1 -24.31 -23.45 -7.17
CA MET A 1 -23.57 -22.43 -6.41
C MET A 1 -22.91 -23.14 -5.25
N ASN A 2 -21.63 -23.47 -5.35
CA ASN A 2 -20.91 -24.17 -4.27
C ASN A 2 -20.63 -23.17 -3.17
N ALA A 3 -21.17 -23.41 -1.98
CA ALA A 3 -20.69 -22.83 -0.75
C ALA A 3 -19.26 -23.35 -0.54
N GLY A 4 -18.28 -22.66 -1.12
CA GLY A 4 -16.87 -22.92 -0.86
C GLY A 4 -16.65 -22.79 0.63
N SER A 5 -16.08 -23.83 1.25
CA SER A 5 -15.62 -23.78 2.64
C SER A 5 -14.91 -22.46 2.89
N ALA A 6 -15.39 -21.68 3.87
CA ALA A 6 -14.75 -20.43 4.22
C ALA A 6 -13.29 -20.74 4.58
N GLN A 7 -12.37 -20.40 3.68
CA GLN A 7 -10.95 -20.66 3.88
C GLN A 7 -10.54 -19.92 5.15
N ALA A 8 -10.08 -20.67 6.15
CA ALA A 8 -9.53 -20.08 7.35
C ALA A 8 -8.24 -19.33 6.99
N TRP A 9 -8.04 -18.15 7.58
CA TRP A 9 -6.89 -17.29 7.33
C TRP A 9 -6.08 -17.13 8.61
N ARG A 10 -4.75 -17.19 8.48
CA ARG A 10 -3.83 -16.81 9.55
C ARG A 10 -3.02 -15.58 9.15
N THR A 11 -2.69 -14.75 10.14
CA THR A 11 -1.78 -13.63 9.97
C THR A 11 -0.34 -14.15 10.07
N ALA A 12 0.38 -14.17 8.95
CA ALA A 12 1.80 -14.53 8.92
C ALA A 12 2.67 -13.37 9.41
N ALA A 13 2.27 -12.12 9.13
CA ALA A 13 2.90 -10.92 9.65
C ALA A 13 1.91 -9.77 9.76
N HIS A 14 2.18 -8.88 10.69
CA HIS A 14 1.50 -7.60 10.86
C HIS A 14 2.56 -6.54 11.16
N PHE A 15 2.46 -5.39 10.49
CA PHE A 15 3.37 -4.27 10.69
C PHE A 15 2.59 -2.97 10.72
N THR A 16 2.91 -2.11 11.69
CA THR A 16 2.33 -0.78 11.84
C THR A 16 3.45 0.25 11.98
N ALA A 17 3.42 1.28 11.13
CA ALA A 17 4.22 2.48 11.28
C ALA A 17 3.32 3.65 11.72
N ASP A 18 3.10 3.73 13.04
CA ASP A 18 2.42 4.83 13.71
C ASP A 18 2.95 4.93 15.17
N PRO A 19 3.86 5.87 15.49
CA PRO A 19 4.45 6.84 14.56
C PRO A 19 5.44 6.21 13.57
N LEU A 20 5.70 6.91 12.46
CA LEU A 20 6.82 6.56 11.57
C LEU A 20 8.17 6.77 12.29
N PRO A 21 9.13 5.84 12.15
CA PRO A 21 10.51 6.07 12.57
C PRO A 21 11.09 7.30 11.87
N ALA A 22 11.92 8.11 12.56
CA ALA A 22 12.45 9.35 11.98
C ALA A 22 13.28 9.12 10.70
N ASP A 23 13.92 7.96 10.58
CA ASP A 23 14.81 7.54 9.50
C ASP A 23 14.12 6.65 8.45
N TRP A 24 12.78 6.57 8.45
CA TRP A 24 12.04 5.60 7.63
C TRP A 24 12.37 5.68 6.12
N ARG A 25 12.63 6.90 5.61
CA ARG A 25 13.04 7.11 4.21
C ARG A 25 14.42 6.57 3.90
N ASP A 26 15.36 6.74 4.83
CA ASP A 26 16.73 6.22 4.66
C ASP A 26 16.73 4.70 4.76
N ARG A 27 15.93 4.13 5.66
CA ARG A 27 15.69 2.68 5.73
C ARG A 27 15.09 2.15 4.44
N LEU A 28 14.09 2.82 3.89
CA LEU A 28 13.50 2.45 2.60
C LEU A 28 14.54 2.53 1.47
N ALA A 29 15.31 3.62 1.40
CA ALA A 29 16.32 3.81 0.38
C ALA A 29 17.43 2.76 0.44
N HIS A 30 17.89 2.44 1.66
CA HIS A 30 18.86 1.38 1.90
C HIS A 30 18.32 0.03 1.42
N ARG A 31 17.07 -0.29 1.77
CA ARG A 31 16.44 -1.56 1.36
C ARG A 31 16.27 -1.68 -0.15
N LEU A 32 16.01 -0.58 -0.84
CA LEU A 32 15.86 -0.54 -2.31
C LEU A 32 17.20 -0.41 -3.06
N GLY A 33 18.31 -0.19 -2.36
CA GLY A 33 19.59 0.20 -2.97
C GLY A 33 19.57 1.56 -3.67
N ARG A 34 18.47 2.32 -3.55
CA ARG A 34 18.28 3.64 -4.16
C ARG A 34 17.16 4.41 -3.46
N ARG A 35 17.24 5.74 -3.49
CA ARG A 35 16.11 6.58 -3.10
C ARG A 35 14.99 6.49 -4.15
N PRO A 36 13.73 6.25 -3.76
CA PRO A 36 12.60 6.42 -4.65
C PRO A 36 12.66 7.81 -5.30
N ARG A 37 12.43 7.86 -6.61
CA ARG A 37 12.39 9.12 -7.38
C ARG A 37 11.05 9.19 -8.06
N ARG A 38 10.55 10.41 -8.21
CA ARG A 38 9.31 10.66 -8.94
C ARG A 38 8.11 9.90 -8.35
N VAL A 39 8.04 9.82 -7.02
CA VAL A 39 6.89 9.26 -6.29
C VAL A 39 6.44 10.26 -5.22
N GLY A 40 5.17 10.19 -4.82
CA GLY A 40 4.63 11.03 -3.75
C GLY A 40 4.80 10.40 -2.37
N LEU A 41 4.61 11.18 -1.30
CA LEU A 41 4.66 10.72 0.09
C LEU A 41 3.79 9.47 0.30
N TRP A 42 2.53 9.51 -0.15
CA TRP A 42 1.61 8.37 -0.06
C TRP A 42 2.19 7.05 -0.64
N THR A 43 2.88 7.14 -1.78
CA THR A 43 3.53 5.98 -2.41
C THR A 43 4.73 5.51 -1.59
N GLU A 44 5.56 6.44 -1.09
CA GLU A 44 6.69 6.09 -0.22
C GLU A 44 6.24 5.40 1.07
N LEU A 45 5.15 5.87 1.70
CA LEU A 45 4.54 5.25 2.87
C LEU A 45 4.09 3.81 2.56
N ALA A 46 3.39 3.62 1.44
CA ALA A 46 2.94 2.31 1.01
C ALA A 46 4.12 1.35 0.77
N MET A 47 5.15 1.81 0.07
CA MET A 47 6.38 1.04 -0.16
C MET A 47 7.07 0.66 1.15
N PHE A 48 7.22 1.61 2.07
CA PHE A 48 7.86 1.38 3.36
C PHE A 48 7.10 0.32 4.17
N GLY A 49 5.81 0.51 4.43
CA GLY A 49 5.06 -0.42 5.27
C GLY A 49 4.90 -1.80 4.66
N ALA A 50 4.66 -1.89 3.34
CA ALA A 50 4.57 -3.17 2.65
C ALA A 50 5.88 -3.95 2.75
N ARG A 51 7.01 -3.27 2.52
CA ARG A 51 8.34 -3.87 2.60
C ARG A 51 8.67 -4.34 4.01
N GLN A 52 8.36 -3.52 5.02
CA GLN A 52 8.54 -3.89 6.43
C GLN A 52 7.66 -5.08 6.82
N CYS A 53 6.41 -5.15 6.35
CA CYS A 53 5.54 -6.28 6.61
C CYS A 53 6.11 -7.61 6.07
N LEU A 54 6.68 -7.58 4.86
CA LEU A 54 7.34 -8.76 4.30
C LEU A 54 8.64 -9.10 5.03
N ASP A 55 9.41 -8.09 5.47
CA ASP A 55 10.61 -8.33 6.28
C ASP A 55 10.23 -9.01 7.62
N VAL A 56 9.12 -8.61 8.26
CA VAL A 56 8.55 -9.29 9.44
C VAL A 56 8.07 -10.71 9.11
N ALA A 57 7.53 -10.94 7.91
CA ALA A 57 7.14 -12.27 7.43
C ALA A 57 8.33 -13.17 7.08
N GLY A 58 9.56 -12.63 7.04
CA GLY A 58 10.74 -13.35 6.54
C GLY A 58 10.72 -13.58 5.02
N GLU A 59 9.88 -12.84 4.28
CA GLU A 59 9.72 -12.97 2.83
C GLU A 59 10.58 -11.92 2.11
N ALA A 60 11.58 -12.34 1.33
CA ALA A 60 12.41 -11.40 0.56
C ALA A 60 11.63 -10.67 -0.53
N ALA A 61 10.63 -11.33 -1.14
CA ALA A 61 9.74 -10.81 -2.15
C ALA A 61 8.31 -11.32 -1.90
N LEU A 62 7.30 -10.60 -2.40
CA LEU A 62 5.92 -11.10 -2.31
C LEU A 62 5.77 -12.29 -3.27
N PRO A 63 5.17 -13.43 -2.86
CA PRO A 63 4.99 -14.57 -3.77
C PRO A 63 4.14 -14.19 -4.99
N ALA A 64 4.51 -14.67 -6.19
CA ALA A 64 3.84 -14.29 -7.44
C ALA A 64 2.32 -14.54 -7.46
N GLY A 65 1.85 -15.59 -6.77
CA GLY A 65 0.42 -15.90 -6.66
C GLY A 65 -0.32 -15.10 -5.58
N ALA A 66 0.39 -14.33 -4.74
CA ALA A 66 -0.23 -13.54 -3.68
C ALA A 66 -0.84 -12.27 -4.27
N ARG A 67 -1.96 -11.84 -3.70
CA ARG A 67 -2.64 -10.60 -4.11
C ARG A 67 -2.16 -9.41 -3.28
N LEU A 68 -2.06 -8.24 -3.92
CA LEU A 68 -1.80 -6.97 -3.26
C LEU A 68 -3.10 -6.17 -3.15
N ARG A 69 -3.46 -5.72 -1.96
CA ARG A 69 -4.66 -4.92 -1.72
C ARG A 69 -4.27 -3.72 -0.87
N VAL A 70 -4.46 -2.52 -1.40
CA VAL A 70 -4.15 -1.28 -0.66
C VAL A 70 -5.43 -0.51 -0.47
N SER A 71 -5.55 0.12 0.68
CA SER A 71 -6.70 0.95 0.99
C SER A 71 -6.28 2.25 1.63
N SER A 72 -7.19 3.20 1.55
CA SER A 72 -7.09 4.46 2.26
C SER A 72 -8.48 5.02 2.51
N LEU A 73 -8.63 5.86 3.52
CA LEU A 73 -9.78 6.71 3.73
C LEU A 73 -9.86 7.81 2.65
N ARG A 74 -8.71 8.26 2.12
CA ARG A 74 -8.58 9.52 1.36
C ARG A 74 -7.79 9.40 0.06
N GLY A 75 -6.95 8.39 -0.09
CA GLY A 75 -6.01 8.25 -1.22
C GLY A 75 -4.86 9.26 -1.13
N ALA A 76 -4.29 9.61 -2.29
CA ALA A 76 -3.17 10.55 -2.42
C ALA A 76 -3.60 12.00 -2.19
N TRP A 77 -3.94 12.34 -0.95
CA TRP A 77 -4.49 13.64 -0.56
C TRP A 77 -3.59 14.81 -0.97
N GLY A 78 -2.30 14.76 -0.65
CA GLY A 78 -1.34 15.82 -0.94
C GLY A 78 -1.19 16.09 -2.44
N ALA A 79 -1.06 15.05 -3.25
CA ALA A 79 -0.99 15.17 -4.70
C ALA A 79 -2.31 15.69 -5.30
N THR A 80 -3.45 15.24 -4.78
CA THR A 80 -4.78 15.69 -5.22
C THR A 80 -4.96 17.18 -4.95
N HIS A 81 -4.66 17.63 -3.73
CA HIS A 81 -4.81 19.03 -3.34
C HIS A 81 -3.83 19.93 -4.10
N ALA A 82 -2.57 19.50 -4.27
CA ALA A 82 -1.60 20.24 -5.07
C ALA A 82 -2.03 20.34 -6.55
N GLY A 83 -2.60 19.27 -7.11
CA GLY A 83 -3.12 19.25 -8.47
C GLY A 83 -4.29 20.21 -8.67
N LEU A 84 -5.21 20.30 -7.71
CA LEU A 84 -6.31 21.27 -7.75
C LEU A 84 -5.80 22.71 -7.71
N ALA A 85 -4.85 23.03 -6.81
CA ALA A 85 -4.27 24.36 -6.76
C ALA A 85 -3.50 24.73 -8.05
N GLN A 86 -2.84 23.76 -8.68
CA GLN A 86 -2.20 23.95 -9.98
C GLN A 86 -3.21 24.17 -11.11
N LEU A 87 -4.35 23.47 -11.08
CA LEU A 87 -5.44 23.68 -12.03
C LEU A 87 -6.03 25.09 -11.90
N ASP A 88 -6.27 25.56 -10.67
CA ASP A 88 -6.75 26.92 -10.42
C ASP A 88 -5.74 27.98 -10.92
N ALA A 89 -4.44 27.67 -10.85
CA ALA A 89 -3.37 28.50 -11.40
C ALA A 89 -3.14 28.32 -12.91
N GLY A 90 -3.92 27.46 -13.59
CA GLY A 90 -3.79 27.20 -15.03
C GLY A 90 -2.55 26.39 -15.45
N MET A 91 -1.89 25.69 -14.53
CA MET A 91 -0.62 24.98 -14.76
C MET A 91 -0.57 23.60 -14.09
N LEU A 92 -1.48 22.69 -14.47
CA LEU A 92 -1.40 21.30 -13.99
C LEU A 92 -0.10 20.62 -14.46
N MET A 93 0.74 20.24 -13.51
CA MET A 93 1.97 19.53 -13.80
C MET A 93 1.68 18.04 -13.98
N PRO A 94 2.13 17.39 -15.08
CA PRO A 94 1.90 15.97 -15.30
C PRO A 94 2.35 15.09 -14.14
N PHE A 95 3.43 15.49 -13.48
CA PHE A 95 3.99 14.73 -12.37
C PHE A 95 3.08 14.74 -11.13
N THR A 96 2.48 15.87 -10.80
CA THR A 96 1.53 15.99 -9.67
C THR A 96 0.28 15.15 -9.93
N PHE A 97 -0.24 15.18 -11.17
CA PHE A 97 -1.35 14.33 -11.57
C PHE A 97 -1.03 12.83 -11.41
N MET A 98 0.16 12.42 -11.87
CA MET A 98 0.62 11.03 -11.79
C MET A 98 0.78 10.55 -10.34
N GLN A 99 1.34 11.39 -9.45
CA GLN A 99 1.46 11.06 -8.02
C GLN A 99 0.10 10.85 -7.33
N GLY A 100 -0.98 11.39 -7.88
CA GLY A 100 -2.34 11.20 -7.39
C GLY A 100 -2.96 9.84 -7.72
N GLN A 101 -2.35 9.07 -8.65
CA GLN A 101 -2.96 7.87 -9.20
C GLN A 101 -2.66 6.62 -8.35
N PRO A 102 -3.68 5.92 -7.83
CA PRO A 102 -3.48 4.65 -7.13
C PRO A 102 -2.76 3.59 -7.96
N ALA A 103 -3.00 3.56 -9.27
CA ALA A 103 -2.33 2.62 -10.17
C ALA A 103 -0.80 2.82 -10.18
N LEU A 104 -0.32 4.07 -10.12
CA LEU A 104 1.12 4.35 -10.03
C LEU A 104 1.68 3.88 -8.69
N MET A 105 0.96 4.14 -7.59
CA MET A 105 1.34 3.65 -6.27
C MET A 105 1.46 2.13 -6.26
N LEU A 106 0.47 1.40 -6.80
CA LEU A 106 0.49 -0.06 -6.86
C LEU A 106 1.65 -0.59 -7.69
N ALA A 107 1.97 0.06 -8.82
CA ALA A 107 3.11 -0.32 -9.66
C ALA A 107 4.44 -0.15 -8.91
N GLU A 108 4.62 0.95 -8.18
CA GLU A 108 5.83 1.19 -7.40
C GLU A 108 5.95 0.27 -6.19
N VAL A 109 4.84 -0.07 -5.53
CA VAL A 109 4.81 -1.09 -4.48
C VAL A 109 5.15 -2.47 -5.07
N GLY A 110 4.56 -2.87 -6.19
CA GLY A 110 4.91 -4.15 -6.84
C GLY A 110 6.40 -4.23 -7.16
N ARG A 111 6.97 -3.15 -7.73
CA ARG A 111 8.41 -3.04 -7.99
C ARG A 111 9.25 -3.07 -6.69
N CYS A 112 8.76 -2.45 -5.61
CA CYS A 112 9.40 -2.47 -4.29
C CYS A 112 9.44 -3.87 -3.65
N LEU A 113 8.48 -4.73 -4.00
CA LEU A 113 8.34 -6.08 -3.46
C LEU A 113 8.84 -7.18 -4.40
N GLU A 114 9.50 -6.79 -5.50
CA GLU A 114 9.97 -7.70 -6.57
C GLU A 114 8.84 -8.61 -7.10
N TRP A 115 7.66 -8.03 -7.26
CA TRP A 115 6.43 -8.78 -7.50
C TRP A 115 5.67 -8.27 -8.72
N GLN A 116 5.09 -9.22 -9.45
CA GLN A 116 4.08 -8.99 -10.48
C GLN A 116 2.84 -9.82 -10.14
N GLY A 117 1.65 -9.25 -10.30
CA GLY A 117 0.40 -9.98 -10.10
C GLY A 117 -0.81 -9.07 -10.00
N ASP A 118 -1.86 -9.58 -9.36
CA ASP A 118 -3.12 -8.86 -9.15
C ASP A 118 -3.03 -7.91 -7.95
N ALA A 119 -3.09 -6.62 -8.25
CA ALA A 119 -3.13 -5.53 -7.28
C ALA A 119 -4.41 -4.71 -7.42
N SER A 120 -4.98 -4.27 -6.31
CA SER A 120 -6.10 -3.31 -6.34
C SER A 120 -6.01 -2.28 -5.23
N PHE A 121 -6.64 -1.14 -5.47
CA PHE A 121 -6.81 -0.08 -4.50
C PHE A 121 -8.30 0.15 -4.22
N ALA A 122 -8.65 0.41 -2.96
CA ALA A 122 -10.00 0.78 -2.56
C ALA A 122 -10.00 1.95 -1.58
N LEU A 123 -10.91 2.90 -1.78
CA LEU A 123 -11.31 3.81 -0.71
C LEU A 123 -12.27 3.05 0.21
N SER A 124 -11.93 2.91 1.48
CA SER A 124 -12.80 2.22 2.45
C SER A 124 -12.80 2.94 3.78
N ARG A 125 -13.98 3.05 4.38
CA ARG A 125 -14.17 3.49 5.78
C ARG A 125 -14.51 2.32 6.71
N ASP A 126 -14.76 1.14 6.14
CA ASP A 126 -15.11 -0.07 6.87
C ASP A 126 -13.95 -1.08 6.74
N PRO A 127 -13.15 -1.25 7.81
CA PRO A 127 -12.05 -2.21 7.82
C PRO A 127 -12.50 -3.66 7.66
N GLN A 128 -13.69 -4.02 8.14
CA GLN A 128 -14.22 -5.38 8.03
C GLN A 128 -14.59 -5.69 6.58
N GLN A 129 -15.31 -4.77 5.93
CA GLN A 129 -15.68 -4.93 4.52
C GLN A 129 -14.44 -4.94 3.61
N LEU A 130 -13.45 -4.07 3.89
CA LEU A 130 -12.17 -4.09 3.19
C LEU A 130 -11.50 -5.47 3.27
N LEU A 131 -11.42 -6.05 4.47
CA LEU A 131 -10.79 -7.34 4.68
C LEU A 131 -11.54 -8.46 3.96
N GLN A 132 -12.88 -8.44 4.00
CA GLN A 132 -13.71 -9.40 3.28
C GLN A 132 -13.47 -9.34 1.77
N LEU A 133 -13.52 -8.14 1.19
CA LEU A 133 -13.27 -7.93 -0.25
C LEU A 133 -11.84 -8.31 -0.64
N SER A 134 -10.86 -8.01 0.20
CA SER A 134 -9.45 -8.30 -0.07
C SER A 134 -9.14 -9.80 -0.15
N LYS A 135 -9.91 -10.64 0.57
CA LYS A 135 -9.78 -12.10 0.56
C LYS A 135 -10.39 -12.75 -0.69
N LEU A 136 -11.32 -12.07 -1.38
CA LEU A 136 -11.98 -12.64 -2.55
C LEU A 136 -10.95 -12.92 -3.66
N GLY A 137 -10.94 -14.16 -4.14
CA GLY A 137 -10.06 -14.66 -5.19
C GLY A 137 -8.58 -14.82 -4.79
N ALA A 138 -8.21 -14.56 -3.53
CA ALA A 138 -6.87 -14.87 -3.05
C ALA A 138 -6.67 -16.40 -3.01
N GLY A 139 -5.56 -16.87 -3.59
CA GLY A 139 -5.22 -18.29 -3.66
C GLY A 139 -4.34 -18.77 -2.49
N SER A 140 -3.67 -19.90 -2.68
CA SER A 140 -2.78 -20.51 -1.68
C SER A 140 -1.59 -19.62 -1.26
N ALA A 141 -1.13 -18.75 -2.15
CA ALA A 141 -0.08 -17.79 -1.86
C ALA A 141 -0.52 -16.64 -0.93
N GLY A 142 -1.84 -16.49 -0.71
CA GLY A 142 -2.43 -15.55 0.22
C GLY A 142 -2.51 -14.11 -0.29
N LEU A 143 -2.49 -13.15 0.63
CA LEU A 143 -2.62 -11.73 0.32
C LEU A 143 -1.72 -10.85 1.20
N LEU A 144 -1.34 -9.71 0.67
CA LEU A 144 -0.76 -8.58 1.40
C LEU A 144 -1.77 -7.43 1.33
N VAL A 145 -2.32 -7.06 2.49
CA VAL A 145 -3.31 -5.97 2.60
C VAL A 145 -2.74 -4.82 3.41
N GLY A 146 -2.92 -3.59 2.92
CA GLY A 146 -2.41 -2.38 3.54
C GLY A 146 -3.44 -1.28 3.68
N VAL A 147 -3.28 -0.47 4.72
CA VAL A 147 -3.95 0.82 4.94
C VAL A 147 -2.87 1.89 4.99
N VAL A 148 -2.99 2.92 4.13
CA VAL A 148 -1.97 3.97 3.99
C VAL A 148 -2.62 5.35 4.02
N GLU A 149 -2.22 6.18 4.96
CA GLU A 149 -2.73 7.54 5.15
C GLU A 149 -1.59 8.55 5.18
N GLU A 150 -1.76 9.64 4.42
CA GLU A 150 -0.92 10.82 4.56
C GLU A 150 -1.33 11.67 5.77
N GLU A 151 -0.43 12.58 6.17
CA GLU A 151 -0.70 13.60 7.17
C GLU A 151 -1.86 14.50 6.73
N ARG A 152 -2.79 14.78 7.66
CA ARG A 152 -3.87 15.74 7.43
C ARG A 152 -4.46 16.26 8.74
N ASN A 153 -4.71 17.57 8.83
CA ASN A 153 -5.43 18.19 9.97
C ASN A 153 -4.84 17.81 11.35
N GLY A 154 -3.52 17.64 11.44
CA GLY A 154 -2.85 17.20 12.68
C GLY A 154 -2.83 15.68 12.91
N GLU A 155 -3.48 14.89 12.06
CA GLU A 155 -3.31 13.44 12.03
C GLU A 155 -1.95 13.08 11.44
N LYS A 156 -1.22 12.21 12.11
CA LYS A 156 0.08 11.71 11.64
C LYS A 156 -0.09 10.80 10.43
N PRO A 157 0.89 10.77 9.52
CA PRO A 157 0.93 9.78 8.47
C PRO A 157 1.05 8.37 9.06
N ARG A 158 0.38 7.39 8.45
CA ARG A 158 0.33 6.00 8.91
C ARG A 158 0.48 5.04 7.74
N SER A 159 1.14 3.93 8.01
CA SER A 159 1.18 2.80 7.09
C SER A 159 1.09 1.49 7.88
N GLU A 160 0.02 0.72 7.66
CA GLU A 160 -0.24 -0.53 8.36
C GLU A 160 -0.56 -1.66 7.38
N TRP A 161 -0.01 -2.84 7.63
CA TRP A 161 0.01 -3.94 6.67
C TRP A 161 -0.12 -5.30 7.33
N TRP A 162 -0.86 -6.20 6.70
CA TRP A 162 -1.00 -7.60 7.10
C TRP A 162 -0.64 -8.53 5.94
N ARG A 163 0.21 -9.50 6.23
CA ARG A 163 0.44 -10.66 5.38
C ARG A 163 -0.47 -11.78 5.86
N LEU A 164 -1.50 -12.10 5.07
CA LEU A 164 -2.44 -13.18 5.39
C LEU A 164 -2.21 -14.35 4.46
N VAL A 165 -2.20 -15.55 5.02
CA VAL A 165 -2.10 -16.81 4.27
C VAL A 165 -3.21 -17.74 4.73
N PRO A 166 -3.61 -18.72 3.91
CA PRO A 166 -4.49 -19.79 4.36
C PRO A 166 -3.93 -20.49 5.61
N ALA A 167 -4.82 -20.84 6.53
CA ALA A 167 -4.51 -21.61 7.73
C ALA A 167 -4.28 -23.09 7.41
#